data_AF-A5HY87-F1
#
_entry.id   AF-A5HY87-F1
#
_cell.length_a   1.000
_cell.length_b   1.000
_cell.length_c   1.000
_cell.angle_alpha   90.00
_cell.angle_beta   90.00
_cell.angle_gamma   90.00
#
_symmetry.space_group_name_H-M   'P 1'
#
loop_
_entity.id
_entity.type
_entity.pdbx_description
1 polymer ?
#
loop_
_entity_poly.entity_id
_entity_poly.type
_entity_poly.pdbx_seq_one_letter_code
_entity_poly.pdbx_strand_id
1 'polypeptide(L)'
;MNQCNELEELVSSQSWEKAYGKSLELFNDWQDNNFVISMVTNHSEIDNINIELWKLTQYVKCESEDESLASIHAVKFLLEHIMQMEKINIKNIV
;
A
#
# COMPACT_ATOMS: atom_id res chain seq x y z
N MET A 1 -2.24 -8.06 -1.49
CA MET A 1 -3.36 -7.79 -2.39
C MET A 1 -4.66 -7.71 -1.62
N ASN A 2 -4.90 -8.61 -0.67
CA ASN A 2 -6.10 -8.63 0.17
C ASN A 2 -6.34 -7.29 0.89
N GLN A 3 -5.32 -6.71 1.53
CA GLN A 3 -5.44 -5.41 2.21
C GLN A 3 -5.80 -4.26 1.26
N CYS A 4 -5.23 -4.24 0.05
CA CYS A 4 -5.52 -3.21 -0.95
C CYS A 4 -6.94 -3.33 -1.50
N ASN A 5 -7.43 -4.56 -1.72
CA ASN A 5 -8.82 -4.80 -2.17
C ASN A 5 -9.83 -4.38 -1.09
N GLU A 6 -9.57 -4.73 0.16
CA GLU A 6 -10.42 -4.28 1.29
C GLU A 6 -10.42 -2.75 1.39
N LEU A 7 -9.26 -2.10 1.22
CA LEU A 7 -9.17 -0.65 1.23
C LEU A 7 -9.95 -0.01 0.06
N GLU A 8 -9.90 -0.62 -1.13
CA GLU A 8 -10.67 -0.21 -2.32
C GLU A 8 -12.18 -0.25 -2.04
N GLU A 9 -12.66 -1.31 -1.40
CA GLU A 9 -14.07 -1.45 -0.97
C GLU A 9 -14.46 -0.42 0.09
N LEU A 10 -13.60 -0.17 1.08
CA LEU A 10 -13.85 0.81 2.15
C LEU A 10 -13.91 2.24 1.60
N VAL A 11 -13.01 2.60 0.67
CA VAL A 11 -13.00 3.90 0.00
C VAL A 11 -14.24 4.05 -0.89
N SER A 12 -14.56 3.04 -1.71
CA SER A 12 -15.74 3.07 -2.60
C SER A 12 -17.07 3.13 -1.84
N SER A 13 -17.10 2.60 -0.62
CA SER A 13 -18.26 2.67 0.28
C SER A 13 -18.23 3.90 1.21
N GLN A 14 -17.28 4.82 1.03
CA GLN A 14 -17.10 6.05 1.82
C GLN A 14 -16.97 5.77 3.33
N SER A 15 -16.43 4.61 3.70
CA SER A 15 -16.18 4.20 5.08
C SER A 15 -14.86 4.80 5.61
N TRP A 16 -14.72 6.13 5.58
CA TRP A 16 -13.43 6.83 5.71
C TRP A 16 -12.65 6.54 6.99
N GLU A 17 -13.30 6.45 8.14
CA GLU A 17 -12.62 6.12 9.40
C GLU A 17 -11.96 4.72 9.33
N LYS A 18 -12.69 3.75 8.80
CA LYS A 18 -12.19 2.38 8.60
C LYS A 18 -11.12 2.35 7.51
N ALA A 19 -11.36 3.05 6.40
CA ALA A 19 -10.41 3.16 5.31
C ALA A 19 -9.09 3.78 5.82
N TYR A 20 -9.15 4.82 6.64
CA TYR A 20 -7.95 5.45 7.20
C TYR A 20 -7.20 4.50 8.13
N GLY A 21 -7.91 3.83 9.03
CA GLY A 21 -7.32 2.78 9.88
C GLY A 21 -6.63 1.69 9.04
N LYS A 22 -7.29 1.22 7.98
CA LYS A 22 -6.75 0.20 7.07
C LYS A 22 -5.56 0.70 6.25
N SER A 23 -5.55 1.96 5.84
CA SER A 23 -4.41 2.57 5.13
C SER A 23 -3.16 2.66 6.02
N LEU A 24 -3.34 2.94 7.31
CA LEU A 24 -2.25 2.93 8.29
C LEU A 24 -1.77 1.51 8.60
N GLU A 25 -2.67 0.54 8.69
CA GLU A 25 -2.32 -0.88 8.83
C GLU A 25 -1.43 -1.33 7.67
N LEU A 26 -1.85 -1.07 6.42
CA LEU A 26 -1.08 -1.39 5.22
C LEU A 26 0.30 -0.71 5.22
N PHE A 27 0.35 0.57 5.61
CA PHE A 27 1.61 1.31 5.74
C PHE A 27 2.55 0.65 6.76
N ASN A 28 2.05 0.36 7.95
CA ASN A 28 2.85 -0.22 9.03
C ASN A 28 3.31 -1.63 8.71
N ASP A 29 2.44 -2.47 8.14
CA ASP A 29 2.81 -3.83 7.73
C ASP A 29 3.94 -3.83 6.69
N TRP A 30 3.93 -2.87 5.75
CA TRP A 30 5.04 -2.69 4.82
C TRP A 30 6.34 -2.29 5.54
N GLN A 31 6.29 -1.30 6.45
CA GLN A 31 7.47 -0.87 7.21
C GLN A 31 8.04 -1.98 8.12
N ASP A 32 7.16 -2.78 8.72
CA ASP A 32 7.56 -3.86 9.64
C ASP A 32 8.18 -5.06 8.90
N ASN A 33 7.93 -5.19 7.59
CA ASN A 33 8.56 -6.17 6.71
C ASN A 33 10.02 -5.80 6.36
N ASN A 34 10.83 -5.49 7.38
CA ASN A 34 12.26 -5.18 7.27
C ASN A 34 13.05 -6.24 6.48
N PHE A 35 12.65 -7.51 6.59
CA PHE A 35 13.24 -8.60 5.81
C PHE A 35 13.10 -8.37 4.30
N VAL A 36 11.89 -8.01 3.85
CA VAL A 36 11.61 -7.67 2.45
C VAL A 36 12.44 -6.48 2.02
N ILE A 37 12.39 -5.39 2.80
CA ILE A 37 13.12 -4.16 2.51
C ILE A 37 14.62 -4.42 2.36
N SER A 38 15.20 -5.28 3.21
CA SER A 38 16.62 -5.63 3.15
C SER A 38 17.01 -6.50 1.94
N MET A 39 16.06 -7.21 1.34
CA MET A 39 16.28 -8.04 0.16
C MET A 39 16.15 -7.27 -1.14
N VAL A 40 15.37 -6.19 -1.17
CA VAL A 40 15.19 -5.37 -2.37
C VAL A 40 16.50 -4.65 -2.70
N THR A 41 17.09 -5.02 -3.83
CA THR A 41 18.39 -4.47 -4.26
C THR A 41 18.25 -3.07 -4.85
N ASN A 42 17.10 -2.78 -5.46
CA ASN A 42 16.81 -1.46 -6.02
C ASN A 42 16.13 -0.56 -4.98
N HIS A 43 16.91 0.30 -4.32
CA HIS A 43 16.39 1.26 -3.34
C HIS A 43 15.31 2.20 -3.90
N SER A 44 15.29 2.49 -5.21
CA SER A 44 14.24 3.33 -5.79
C SER A 44 12.86 2.68 -5.69
N GLU A 45 12.77 1.35 -5.73
CA GLU A 45 11.50 0.65 -5.59
C GLU A 45 10.93 0.83 -4.18
N ILE A 46 11.80 0.75 -3.16
CA ILE A 46 11.44 1.00 -1.76
C ILE A 46 10.97 2.44 -1.57
N ASP A 47 11.68 3.41 -2.14
CA ASP A 47 11.30 4.82 -2.04
C ASP A 47 9.96 5.09 -2.75
N ASN A 48 9.73 4.49 -3.92
CA ASN A 48 8.49 4.65 -4.68
C ASN A 48 7.27 4.16 -3.89
N ILE A 49 7.33 2.94 -3.34
CA ILE A 49 6.22 2.41 -2.55
C ILE A 49 6.03 3.18 -1.24
N ASN A 50 7.11 3.61 -0.58
CA ASN A 50 7.01 4.44 0.62
C ASN A 50 6.31 5.77 0.35
N ILE A 51 6.72 6.49 -0.70
CA ILE A 51 6.12 7.76 -1.10
C ILE A 51 4.63 7.57 -1.41
N GLU A 52 4.29 6.51 -2.14
CA GLU A 52 2.91 6.27 -2.54
C GLU A 52 2.03 5.85 -1.36
N LEU A 53 2.54 5.04 -0.42
CA LEU A 53 1.83 4.72 0.82
C LEU A 53 1.61 5.98 1.69
N TRP A 54 2.58 6.89 1.76
CA TRP A 54 2.38 8.17 2.45
C TRP A 54 1.25 8.98 1.83
N LYS A 55 1.23 9.13 0.50
CA LYS A 55 0.16 9.83 -0.20
C LYS A 55 -1.19 9.16 0.05
N LEU A 56 -1.27 7.84 -0.07
CA LEU A 56 -2.48 7.07 0.18
C LEU A 56 -3.10 7.39 1.55
N THR A 57 -2.30 7.40 2.62
CA THR A 57 -2.82 7.73 3.96
C THR A 57 -3.40 9.15 4.03
N GLN A 58 -2.82 10.11 3.29
CA GLN A 58 -3.35 11.48 3.24
C GLN A 58 -4.60 11.58 2.38
N TYR A 59 -4.64 10.93 1.23
CA TYR A 59 -5.81 10.93 0.35
C TYR A 59 -7.04 10.33 1.04
N VAL A 60 -6.85 9.22 1.75
CA VAL A 60 -7.93 8.60 2.53
C VAL A 60 -8.36 9.49 3.69
N LYS A 61 -7.40 10.13 4.40
CA LYS A 61 -7.69 11.06 5.49
C LYS A 61 -8.42 12.33 5.02
N CYS A 62 -8.14 12.78 3.80
CA CYS A 62 -8.78 13.90 3.15
C CYS A 62 -10.07 13.50 2.42
N GLU A 63 -10.51 12.24 2.53
CA GLU A 63 -11.74 11.71 1.93
C GLU A 63 -11.80 11.93 0.41
N SER A 64 -10.64 11.95 -0.26
CA SER A 64 -10.52 12.13 -1.71
C SER A 64 -10.62 10.78 -2.40
N GLU A 65 -11.82 10.39 -2.81
CA GLU A 65 -12.13 9.07 -3.37
C GLU A 65 -11.30 8.75 -4.62
N ASP A 66 -11.24 9.67 -5.57
CA ASP A 66 -10.48 9.53 -6.81
C ASP A 66 -8.96 9.38 -6.58
N GLU A 67 -8.36 10.27 -5.77
CA GLU A 67 -6.93 10.20 -5.44
C GLU A 67 -6.61 8.94 -4.62
N SER A 68 -7.51 8.55 -3.70
CA SER A 68 -7.36 7.32 -2.91
C SER A 68 -7.36 6.08 -3.79
N LEU A 69 -8.34 5.93 -4.68
CA LEU A 69 -8.44 4.79 -5.59
C LEU A 69 -7.23 4.73 -6.53
N ALA A 70 -6.83 5.86 -7.11
CA ALA A 70 -5.64 5.93 -7.97
C ALA A 70 -4.38 5.46 -7.22
N SER A 71 -4.19 5.94 -5.99
CA SER A 71 -3.06 5.57 -5.14
C SER A 71 -3.11 4.10 -4.71
N ILE A 72 -4.28 3.55 -4.40
CA ILE A 72 -4.46 2.10 -4.11
C ILE A 72 -3.99 1.25 -5.28
N HIS A 73 -4.37 1.61 -6.52
CA HIS A 73 -3.92 0.88 -7.71
C HIS A 73 -2.41 1.00 -7.93
N ALA A 74 -1.82 2.18 -7.68
CA ALA A 74 -0.37 2.38 -7.77
C ALA A 74 0.38 1.53 -6.73
N VAL A 75 -0.10 1.50 -5.48
CA VAL A 75 0.43 0.63 -4.41
C VAL A 75 0.35 -0.84 -4.80
N LYS A 76 -0.78 -1.31 -5.34
CA LYS A 76 -0.94 -2.70 -5.83
C LYS A 76 0.12 -3.03 -6.88
N PHE A 77 0.29 -2.16 -7.88
CA PHE A 77 1.28 -2.35 -8.94
C PHE A 77 2.72 -2.41 -8.40
N LEU A 78 3.10 -1.47 -7.52
CA LEU A 78 4.44 -1.40 -6.95
C LEU A 78 4.76 -2.65 -6.11
N LEU A 79 3.81 -3.10 -5.27
CA LEU A 79 3.96 -4.31 -4.47
C LEU A 79 4.14 -5.56 -5.36
N GLU A 80 3.30 -5.72 -6.40
CA GLU A 80 3.45 -6.84 -7.34
C GLU A 80 4.80 -6.80 -8.05
N HIS A 81 5.24 -5.61 -8.47
CA HIS A 81 6.52 -5.44 -9.16
C HIS A 81 7.69 -5.85 -8.28
N ILE A 82 7.74 -5.36 -7.04
CA ILE A 82 8.77 -5.71 -6.05
C ILE A 82 8.76 -7.22 -5.79
N MET A 83 7.58 -7.81 -5.61
CA MET A 83 7.44 -9.25 -5.38
C MET A 83 7.93 -10.11 -6.55
N GLN A 84 7.61 -9.71 -7.78
CA GLN A 84 8.02 -10.44 -8.98
C GLN A 84 9.52 -10.31 -9.24
N MET A 85 10.09 -9.12 -9.07
CA MET A 85 11.52 -8.88 -9.28
C MET A 85 12.39 -9.67 -8.32
N GLU A 86 12.06 -9.62 -7.02
CA GLU A 86 12.90 -10.22 -5.98
C GLU A 86 12.48 -11.66 -5.65
N LYS A 87 11.45 -12.20 -6.34
CA LYS A 87 10.86 -13.53 -6.11
C LYS A 87 10.50 -13.77 -4.64
N ILE A 88 10.13 -12.71 -3.95
CA ILE A 88 9.76 -12.73 -2.53
C ILE A 88 8.27 -12.98 -2.37
N ASN A 89 7.89 -13.46 -1.18
CA ASN A 89 6.48 -13.64 -0.82
C ASN A 89 6.17 -12.85 0.45
N ILE A 90 5.36 -11.80 0.33
CA ILE A 90 4.98 -10.93 1.45
C ILE A 90 3.62 -11.40 1.99
N LYS A 91 3.64 -12.38 2.88
CA LYS A 91 2.41 -13.02 3.41
C LYS A 91 1.46 -12.06 4.15
N ASN A 92 1.96 -10.98 4.71
CA ASN A 92 1.13 -10.04 5.48
C ASN A 92 0.35 -9.07 4.60
N ILE A 93 0.86 -8.81 3.39
CA ILE A 93 0.25 -7.86 2.45
C ILE A 93 -0.59 -8.60 1.41
N VAL A 94 -0.13 -9.77 0.92
CA VAL A 94 -0.74 -10.56 -0.17
C VAL A 94 -2.10 -11.12 0.19
#